data_AF-A0A3D4CTI3-F1
#
_entry.id   AF-A0A3D4CTI3-F1
#
_cell.length_a   1.000
_cell.length_b   1.000
_cell.length_c   1.000
_cell.angle_alpha   90.00
_cell.angle_beta   90.00
_cell.angle_gamma   90.00
#
_symmetry.space_group_name_H-M   'P 1'
#
loop_
_entity.id
_entity.type
_entity.pdbx_description
1 polymer ?
#
loop_
_entity_poly.entity_id
_entity_poly.type
_entity_poly.pdbx_seq_one_letter_code
_entity_poly.pdbx_strand_id
1 'polypeptide(L)'
;MSPRIAVAIFFMIGATGIVSRAQEREKGHSKNDGSQARHTPMVKLIRDCLPAVASLQIVQGHESQGVLTMGVGSASVIHRDGYLLTNNHVLFRMHQGQAILPGQPALMFRIIATLSSEDLALIKVEAGEVLPSLDLGRSDDLMLGEPVIVIGNPGGLVHSVSEGIISGLNRSTSVAGTFLPGMVQTSAAVSGGNSGGPLINALGEQIGVITSKKLDGENINFAITIDRVRELFSTLLSAELRYGFLLGMEVEMLGSPVTVRNVSAGSPAERAGVKVGDLIERVDGRELKNGVDFHLELVEKAPGNRLALRIQRGGKAEMIEVELGELELPQPVAEEGTESGLRFRGYEGSWNALPDFEELDPVADGVVEIPTEKAYRTADGENYGLRFQGFIKIPADGLYTFYTSSDDGSRLSIGEKLLVNNDGLHALQRKGGLVRLTAGLHPVTIDYFEQGGEEELEISWEGPGFSSQPVAGEAWFHRP
;
A
#
# COMPACT_ATOMS: atom_id res chain seq x y z
N MET A 1 -70.26 49.46 3.39
CA MET A 1 -70.23 50.46 2.30
C MET A 1 -70.12 49.70 0.98
N SER A 2 -71.17 49.84 0.18
CA SER A 2 -71.52 49.28 -1.13
C SER A 2 -70.47 49.54 -2.25
N PRO A 3 -70.61 49.02 -3.51
CA PRO A 3 -71.12 47.69 -3.99
C PRO A 3 -70.64 47.24 -5.44
N ARG A 4 -71.32 46.19 -6.00
CA ARG A 4 -71.71 45.93 -7.43
C ARG A 4 -70.65 45.25 -8.37
N ILE A 5 -70.95 44.37 -9.35
CA ILE A 5 -72.18 43.80 -9.97
C ILE A 5 -71.80 42.62 -10.92
N ALA A 6 -72.71 41.63 -11.04
CA ALA A 6 -73.16 40.73 -12.15
C ALA A 6 -72.18 40.22 -13.26
N VAL A 7 -72.36 39.05 -13.90
CA VAL A 7 -73.54 38.55 -14.64
C VAL A 7 -73.49 37.02 -14.80
N ALA A 8 -74.67 36.38 -14.73
CA ALA A 8 -74.94 34.96 -15.01
C ALA A 8 -75.23 34.70 -16.49
N ILE A 9 -75.13 33.45 -16.97
CA ILE A 9 -76.10 32.82 -17.90
C ILE A 9 -75.95 31.29 -17.84
N PHE A 10 -77.10 30.62 -17.72
CA PHE A 10 -77.29 29.18 -17.78
C PHE A 10 -78.09 28.90 -19.07
N PHE A 11 -77.79 27.84 -19.81
CA PHE A 11 -78.77 27.19 -20.69
C PHE A 11 -78.46 25.70 -20.87
N MET A 12 -79.54 24.93 -20.99
CA MET A 12 -79.65 23.48 -20.80
C MET A 12 -80.13 22.81 -22.11
N ILE A 13 -79.77 21.53 -22.28
CA ILE A 13 -80.44 20.42 -23.04
C ILE A 13 -80.14 20.23 -24.55
N GLY A 14 -79.82 18.97 -24.91
CA GLY A 14 -80.09 18.37 -26.23
C GLY A 14 -79.37 17.03 -26.48
N ALA A 15 -80.10 15.91 -26.51
CA ALA A 15 -79.62 14.52 -26.61
C ALA A 15 -79.65 13.91 -28.04
N THR A 16 -79.11 12.68 -28.17
CA THR A 16 -79.12 11.64 -29.25
C THR A 16 -77.91 11.62 -30.22
N GLY A 17 -77.28 10.49 -30.60
CA GLY A 17 -77.50 9.06 -30.34
C GLY A 17 -76.37 8.15 -30.89
N ILE A 18 -76.50 6.84 -30.56
CA ILE A 18 -76.01 5.63 -31.27
C ILE A 18 -74.58 5.08 -30.99
N VAL A 19 -74.53 4.19 -29.99
CA VAL A 19 -73.89 2.86 -29.84
C VAL A 19 -73.05 2.29 -31.02
N SER A 20 -71.83 1.79 -30.76
CA SER A 20 -71.47 0.34 -30.81
C SER A 20 -69.96 0.03 -30.83
N ARG A 21 -69.59 -0.99 -30.04
CA ARG A 21 -68.41 -1.89 -30.12
C ARG A 21 -67.02 -1.33 -29.79
N ALA A 22 -66.73 -1.31 -28.49
CA ALA A 22 -65.38 -1.52 -27.95
C ALA A 22 -65.40 -2.75 -27.03
N GLN A 23 -65.28 -3.95 -27.60
CA GLN A 23 -64.85 -5.16 -26.88
C GLN A 23 -64.70 -6.31 -27.89
N GLU A 24 -63.44 -6.64 -28.19
CA GLU A 24 -62.86 -7.98 -28.38
C GLU A 24 -61.73 -7.98 -29.41
N ARG A 25 -60.59 -8.59 -29.01
CA ARG A 25 -59.44 -9.07 -29.82
C ARG A 25 -58.47 -7.94 -30.26
N GLU A 26 -57.17 -7.94 -29.94
CA GLU A 26 -56.19 -9.02 -29.73
C GLU A 26 -54.97 -8.49 -28.91
N LYS A 27 -54.65 -9.13 -27.78
CA LYS A 27 -53.54 -10.08 -27.56
C LYS A 27 -52.14 -9.46 -27.37
N GLY A 28 -51.69 -9.50 -26.11
CA GLY A 28 -50.37 -10.04 -25.77
C GLY A 28 -49.14 -9.18 -26.04
N HIS A 29 -49.06 -7.96 -25.48
CA HIS A 29 -47.74 -7.40 -25.17
C HIS A 29 -47.27 -7.95 -23.83
N SER A 30 -46.48 -9.03 -23.90
CA SER A 30 -45.60 -9.43 -22.81
C SER A 30 -44.80 -8.20 -22.36
N LYS A 31 -45.05 -7.71 -21.15
CA LYS A 31 -44.21 -6.69 -20.49
C LYS A 31 -42.84 -7.25 -20.06
N ASN A 32 -42.44 -8.43 -20.54
CA ASN A 32 -41.33 -9.21 -19.97
C ASN A 32 -40.12 -9.44 -20.90
N ASP A 33 -40.05 -8.76 -22.05
CA ASP A 33 -38.91 -8.92 -22.99
C ASP A 33 -37.90 -7.75 -22.91
N GLY A 34 -38.38 -6.53 -22.66
CA GLY A 34 -37.51 -5.33 -22.61
C GLY A 34 -36.67 -5.17 -21.33
N SER A 35 -36.93 -5.91 -20.25
CA SER A 35 -36.09 -5.84 -19.04
C SER A 35 -34.78 -6.61 -19.22
N GLN A 36 -34.84 -7.82 -19.80
CA GLN A 36 -33.68 -8.68 -20.08
C GLN A 36 -32.71 -8.03 -21.08
N ALA A 37 -33.23 -7.34 -22.11
CA ALA A 37 -32.42 -6.64 -23.11
C ALA A 37 -31.50 -5.54 -22.51
N ARG A 38 -31.82 -5.01 -21.33
CA ARG A 38 -31.01 -4.00 -20.63
C ARG A 38 -29.96 -4.61 -19.68
N HIS A 39 -29.92 -5.93 -19.49
CA HIS A 39 -28.85 -6.63 -18.75
C HIS A 39 -27.69 -6.96 -19.69
N THR A 40 -27.07 -5.93 -20.26
CA THR A 40 -25.87 -6.08 -21.10
C THR A 40 -24.71 -6.66 -20.27
N PRO A 41 -23.66 -7.23 -20.91
CA PRO A 41 -22.46 -7.65 -20.21
C PRO A 41 -21.88 -6.57 -19.30
N MET A 42 -21.84 -5.31 -19.77
CA MET A 42 -21.38 -4.16 -18.98
C MET A 42 -22.24 -3.92 -17.73
N VAL A 43 -23.57 -3.99 -17.85
CA VAL A 43 -24.48 -3.83 -16.70
C VAL A 43 -24.27 -4.94 -15.67
N LYS A 44 -24.01 -6.17 -16.12
CA LYS A 44 -23.71 -7.30 -15.21
C LYS A 44 -22.36 -7.10 -14.53
N LEU A 45 -21.31 -6.77 -15.29
CA LEU A 45 -19.98 -6.48 -14.78
C LEU A 45 -20.02 -5.42 -13.66
N ILE A 46 -20.66 -4.28 -13.93
CA ILE A 46 -20.78 -3.20 -12.95
C ILE A 46 -21.54 -3.69 -11.71
N ARG A 47 -22.70 -4.33 -11.88
CA ARG A 47 -23.52 -4.82 -10.77
C ARG A 47 -22.73 -5.79 -9.88
N ASP A 48 -21.92 -6.65 -10.49
CA ASP A 48 -21.21 -7.71 -9.78
C ASP A 48 -19.94 -7.16 -9.09
N CYS A 49 -19.30 -6.11 -9.63
CA CYS A 49 -18.08 -5.50 -9.06
C CYS A 49 -18.35 -4.37 -8.06
N LEU A 50 -19.41 -3.56 -8.26
CA LEU A 50 -19.69 -2.36 -7.47
C LEU A 50 -19.72 -2.60 -5.94
N PRO A 51 -20.30 -3.70 -5.42
CA PRO A 51 -20.34 -3.97 -3.97
C PRO A 51 -18.96 -4.14 -3.33
N ALA A 52 -17.93 -4.45 -4.12
CA ALA A 52 -16.55 -4.63 -3.65
C ALA A 52 -15.70 -3.35 -3.74
N VAL A 53 -16.31 -2.18 -4.01
CA VAL A 53 -15.59 -0.90 -4.12
C VAL A 53 -16.10 0.07 -3.08
N ALA A 54 -15.22 0.49 -2.18
CA ALA A 54 -15.50 1.44 -1.13
C ALA A 54 -15.16 2.87 -1.56
N SER A 55 -15.97 3.83 -1.15
CA SER A 55 -15.55 5.21 -1.06
C SER A 55 -14.89 5.47 0.28
N LEU A 56 -13.71 6.09 0.25
CA LEU A 56 -13.03 6.58 1.45
C LEU A 56 -13.34 8.06 1.66
N GLN A 57 -13.74 8.38 2.89
CA GLN A 57 -13.86 9.76 3.38
C GLN A 57 -12.85 9.95 4.50
N ILE A 58 -11.93 10.90 4.32
CA ILE A 58 -10.77 11.11 5.17
C ILE A 58 -10.88 12.46 5.85
N VAL A 59 -10.76 12.49 7.17
CA VAL A 59 -10.62 13.73 7.94
C VAL A 59 -9.13 14.03 8.08
N GLN A 60 -8.69 15.10 7.43
CA GLN A 60 -7.33 15.62 7.50
C GLN A 60 -7.30 16.84 8.42
N GLY A 61 -6.27 16.96 9.25
CA GLY A 61 -6.04 18.14 10.07
C GLY A 61 -4.84 18.93 9.58
N HIS A 62 -4.98 20.25 9.56
CA HIS A 62 -3.88 21.16 9.30
C HIS A 62 -3.42 21.76 10.64
N GLU A 63 -2.22 21.37 11.10
CA GLU A 63 -1.68 21.78 12.40
C GLU A 63 -1.59 23.31 12.58
N SER A 64 -1.47 24.07 11.48
CA SER A 64 -1.27 25.52 11.57
C SER A 64 -2.53 26.38 11.74
N GLN A 65 -3.75 25.82 11.62
CA GLN A 65 -5.00 26.62 11.70
C GLN A 65 -6.21 25.95 12.35
N GLY A 66 -6.13 24.67 12.78
CA GLY A 66 -7.27 23.97 13.37
C GLY A 66 -8.45 23.74 12.40
N VAL A 67 -8.22 23.91 11.10
CA VAL A 67 -9.20 23.64 10.04
C VAL A 67 -9.11 22.18 9.66
N LEU A 68 -10.22 21.44 9.77
CA LEU A 68 -10.35 20.09 9.26
C LEU A 68 -10.81 20.15 7.79
N THR A 69 -10.09 19.47 6.90
CA THR A 69 -10.48 19.29 5.50
C THR A 69 -10.90 17.85 5.27
N MET A 70 -11.88 17.63 4.38
CA MET A 70 -12.28 16.28 3.98
C MET A 70 -11.57 15.89 2.68
N GLY A 71 -10.74 14.86 2.77
CA GLY A 71 -10.20 14.14 1.63
C GLY A 71 -11.18 13.06 1.15
N VAL A 72 -11.13 12.74 -0.13
CA VAL A 72 -11.91 11.64 -0.74
C VAL A 72 -11.01 10.75 -1.57
N GLY A 73 -11.29 9.45 -1.54
CA GLY A 73 -10.62 8.44 -2.34
C GLY A 73 -11.49 7.21 -2.52
N SER A 74 -10.90 6.17 -3.10
CA SER A 74 -11.55 4.88 -3.31
C SER A 74 -10.67 3.75 -2.79
N ALA A 75 -11.27 2.59 -2.57
CA ALA A 75 -10.57 1.37 -2.21
C ALA A 75 -11.31 0.15 -2.77
N SER A 76 -10.57 -0.92 -3.02
CA SER A 76 -11.10 -2.20 -3.50
C SER A 76 -11.05 -3.23 -2.38
N VAL A 77 -12.16 -3.92 -2.12
CA VAL A 77 -12.17 -5.07 -1.20
C VAL A 77 -11.48 -6.23 -1.90
N ILE A 78 -10.29 -6.59 -1.42
CA ILE A 78 -9.49 -7.68 -1.98
C ILE A 78 -9.68 -8.99 -1.22
N HIS A 79 -10.29 -8.94 -0.03
CA HIS A 79 -10.59 -10.12 0.77
C HIS A 79 -11.89 -9.95 1.57
N ARG A 80 -12.64 -11.03 1.68
CA ARG A 80 -14.01 -11.06 2.23
C ARG A 80 -14.11 -10.68 3.70
N ASP A 81 -13.02 -10.83 4.44
CA ASP A 81 -12.94 -10.43 5.85
C ASP A 81 -12.76 -8.91 6.02
N GLY A 82 -12.78 -8.13 4.93
CA GLY A 82 -12.77 -6.67 4.96
C GLY A 82 -11.39 -6.04 4.81
N TYR A 83 -10.46 -6.71 4.13
CA TYR A 83 -9.20 -6.09 3.72
C TYR A 83 -9.39 -5.35 2.40
N LEU A 84 -9.05 -4.06 2.40
CA LEU A 84 -9.20 -3.19 1.25
C LEU A 84 -7.85 -2.62 0.82
N LEU A 85 -7.61 -2.61 -0.48
CA LEU A 85 -6.45 -2.01 -1.13
C LEU A 85 -6.78 -0.59 -1.58
N THR A 86 -5.89 0.35 -1.32
CA THR A 86 -5.99 1.76 -1.74
C THR A 86 -4.59 2.34 -1.98
N ASN A 87 -4.51 3.63 -2.29
CA ASN A 87 -3.23 4.33 -2.38
C ASN A 87 -2.78 4.89 -1.04
N ASN A 88 -1.46 4.96 -0.84
CA ASN A 88 -0.88 5.59 0.34
C ASN A 88 -1.23 7.09 0.41
N HIS A 89 -1.14 7.81 -0.72
CA HIS A 89 -1.39 9.26 -0.72
C HIS A 89 -2.84 9.63 -0.35
N VAL A 90 -3.80 8.72 -0.53
CA VAL A 90 -5.20 8.92 -0.09
C VAL A 90 -5.29 8.99 1.43
N LEU A 91 -4.43 8.26 2.13
CA LEU A 91 -4.41 8.17 3.60
C LEU A 91 -3.43 9.18 4.23
N PHE A 92 -2.73 9.97 3.43
CA PHE A 92 -1.74 10.92 3.92
C PHE A 92 -2.37 11.97 4.84
N ARG A 93 -1.75 12.21 6.01
CA ARG A 93 -2.22 13.13 7.07
C ARG A 93 -3.65 12.83 7.56
N MET A 94 -4.11 11.59 7.39
CA MET A 94 -5.36 11.14 7.97
C MET A 94 -5.26 11.14 9.49
N HIS A 95 -6.23 11.77 10.17
CA HIS A 95 -6.48 11.51 11.58
C HIS A 95 -7.51 10.39 11.77
N GLN A 96 -8.57 10.42 10.96
CA GLN A 96 -9.67 9.49 11.01
C GLN A 96 -10.28 9.35 9.60
N GLY A 97 -10.96 8.23 9.33
CA GLY A 97 -11.62 8.04 8.05
C GLY A 97 -12.55 6.84 8.07
N GLN A 98 -13.49 6.86 7.13
CA GLN A 98 -14.53 5.85 6.99
C GLN A 98 -14.61 5.35 5.55
N ALA A 99 -14.95 4.08 5.41
CA ALA A 99 -15.24 3.41 4.16
C ALA A 99 -16.75 3.26 4.00
N ILE A 100 -17.27 3.69 2.86
CA ILE A 100 -18.68 3.58 2.49
C ILE A 100 -18.79 2.55 1.38
N LEU A 101 -19.46 1.44 1.66
CA LEU A 101 -19.75 0.37 0.70
C LEU A 101 -21.26 0.29 0.43
N PRO A 102 -21.70 -0.18 -0.75
CA PRO A 102 -23.12 -0.37 -1.02
C PRO A 102 -23.77 -1.32 -0.01
N GLY A 103 -24.87 -0.89 0.59
CA GLY A 103 -25.63 -1.72 1.55
C GLY A 103 -25.03 -1.82 2.95
N GLN A 104 -23.85 -1.22 3.20
CA GLN A 104 -23.22 -1.17 4.52
C GLN A 104 -23.46 0.19 5.19
N PRO A 105 -23.46 0.26 6.54
CA PRO A 105 -23.25 1.53 7.23
C PRO A 105 -21.85 2.08 6.91
N ALA A 106 -21.61 3.35 7.21
CA ALA A 106 -20.25 3.89 7.14
C ALA A 106 -19.35 3.11 8.15
N LEU A 107 -18.30 2.49 7.64
CA LEU A 107 -17.41 1.64 8.41
C LEU A 107 -16.12 2.39 8.73
N MET A 108 -15.79 2.51 10.01
CA MET A 108 -14.47 2.94 10.40
C MET A 108 -13.42 1.95 9.88
N PHE A 109 -12.34 2.47 9.32
CA PHE A 109 -11.21 1.63 8.93
C PHE A 109 -9.97 1.98 9.74
N ARG A 110 -9.08 1.00 9.86
CA ARG A 110 -7.72 1.18 10.35
C ARG A 110 -6.72 0.87 9.26
N ILE A 111 -5.57 1.51 9.32
CA ILE A 111 -4.45 1.23 8.43
C ILE A 111 -3.76 -0.03 8.94
N ILE A 112 -3.64 -1.05 8.08
CA ILE A 112 -2.86 -2.26 8.37
C ILE A 112 -1.41 -2.03 7.98
N ALA A 113 -1.19 -1.52 6.77
CA ALA A 113 0.11 -1.32 6.19
C ALA A 113 0.11 -0.22 5.13
N THR A 114 1.25 0.43 4.96
CA THR A 114 1.54 1.42 3.91
C THR A 114 2.91 1.14 3.32
N LEU A 115 3.04 1.33 2.01
CA LEU A 115 4.30 1.31 1.30
C LEU A 115 4.38 2.60 0.48
N SER A 116 4.92 3.64 1.10
CA SER A 116 4.93 5.00 0.57
C SER A 116 5.67 5.13 -0.76
N SER A 117 6.78 4.42 -0.91
CA SER A 117 7.60 4.36 -2.13
C SER A 117 6.88 3.76 -3.35
N GLU A 118 5.74 3.10 -3.11
CA GLU A 118 4.95 2.41 -4.14
C GLU A 118 3.53 2.96 -4.23
N ASP A 119 3.21 3.98 -3.44
CA ASP A 119 1.88 4.56 -3.31
C ASP A 119 0.78 3.51 -3.00
N LEU A 120 1.09 2.50 -2.19
CA LEU A 120 0.16 1.43 -1.81
C LEU A 120 -0.18 1.45 -0.33
N ALA A 121 -1.43 1.12 -0.01
CA ALA A 121 -1.86 0.92 1.37
C ALA A 121 -2.91 -0.20 1.48
N LEU A 122 -2.84 -0.92 2.59
CA LEU A 122 -3.82 -1.92 3.01
C LEU A 122 -4.56 -1.40 4.25
N ILE A 123 -5.88 -1.35 4.17
CA ILE A 123 -6.75 -0.97 5.29
C ILE A 123 -7.70 -2.12 5.65
N LYS A 124 -8.25 -2.09 6.86
CA LYS A 124 -9.22 -3.08 7.37
C LYS A 124 -10.46 -2.38 7.89
N VAL A 125 -11.62 -2.89 7.50
CA VAL A 125 -12.94 -2.53 8.04
C VAL A 125 -13.57 -3.71 8.78
N GLU A 126 -14.47 -3.42 9.72
CA GLU A 126 -15.30 -4.42 10.39
C GLU A 126 -16.75 -4.26 9.96
N ALA A 127 -17.22 -5.10 9.03
CA ALA A 127 -18.59 -5.01 8.47
C ALA A 127 -19.63 -5.83 9.24
N GLY A 128 -19.22 -6.70 10.17
CA GLY A 128 -20.12 -7.62 10.88
C GLY A 128 -20.63 -8.80 10.03
N GLU A 129 -20.44 -8.75 8.72
CA GLU A 129 -20.67 -9.81 7.75
C GLU A 129 -19.51 -9.91 6.75
N VAL A 130 -19.48 -10.99 5.96
CA VAL A 130 -18.48 -11.13 4.88
C VAL A 130 -18.79 -10.15 3.76
N LEU A 131 -17.77 -9.45 3.28
CA LEU A 131 -17.91 -8.49 2.19
C LEU A 131 -17.71 -9.17 0.82
N PRO A 132 -18.42 -8.71 -0.22
CA PRO A 132 -18.03 -9.00 -1.60
C PRO A 132 -16.61 -8.51 -1.86
N SER A 133 -15.80 -9.31 -2.56
CA SER A 133 -14.41 -8.99 -2.90
C SER A 133 -14.16 -9.13 -4.39
N LEU A 134 -13.23 -8.35 -4.93
CA LEU A 134 -12.73 -8.50 -6.29
C LEU A 134 -11.66 -9.59 -6.33
N ASP A 135 -11.66 -10.39 -7.40
CA ASP A 135 -10.54 -11.26 -7.71
C ASP A 135 -9.41 -10.42 -8.34
N LEU A 136 -8.17 -10.74 -7.96
CA LEU A 136 -6.99 -10.11 -8.54
C LEU A 136 -6.60 -10.84 -9.82
N GLY A 137 -6.63 -10.12 -10.94
CA GLY A 137 -6.31 -10.67 -12.26
C GLY A 137 -4.81 -10.74 -12.53
N ARG A 138 -4.48 -10.65 -13.81
CA ARG A 138 -3.12 -10.54 -14.36
C ARG A 138 -2.95 -9.21 -15.07
N SER A 139 -1.72 -8.73 -15.11
CA SER A 139 -1.34 -7.51 -15.82
C SER A 139 -0.13 -7.68 -16.75
N ASP A 140 0.51 -8.85 -16.74
CA ASP A 140 1.64 -9.21 -17.59
C ASP A 140 1.23 -9.53 -19.04
N ASP A 141 -0.06 -9.77 -19.29
CA ASP A 141 -0.63 -10.11 -20.59
C ASP A 141 -1.59 -9.05 -21.14
N LEU A 142 -1.66 -7.85 -20.54
CA LEU A 142 -2.55 -6.78 -20.99
C LEU A 142 -2.27 -6.37 -22.44
N MET A 143 -3.33 -6.21 -23.21
CA MET A 143 -3.30 -5.74 -24.59
C MET A 143 -3.86 -4.33 -24.73
N LEU A 144 -3.24 -3.53 -25.61
CA LEU A 144 -3.81 -2.25 -26.02
C LEU A 144 -5.19 -2.47 -26.64
N GLY A 145 -6.17 -1.66 -26.24
CA GLY A 145 -7.55 -1.76 -26.70
C GLY A 145 -8.45 -2.66 -25.85
N GLU A 146 -7.92 -3.35 -24.83
CA GLU A 146 -8.75 -4.10 -23.89
C GLU A 146 -9.74 -3.17 -23.18
N PRO A 147 -11.05 -3.52 -23.19
CA PRO A 147 -12.05 -2.72 -22.51
C PRO A 147 -11.91 -2.86 -20.99
N VAL A 148 -12.00 -1.72 -20.32
CA VAL A 148 -11.87 -1.63 -18.87
C VAL A 148 -12.91 -0.70 -18.29
N ILE A 149 -13.22 -0.91 -17.02
CA ILE A 149 -13.98 0.04 -16.22
C ILE A 149 -13.15 0.52 -15.03
N VAL A 150 -13.43 1.75 -14.60
CA VAL A 150 -12.98 2.30 -13.33
C VAL A 150 -14.23 2.54 -12.48
N ILE A 151 -14.20 2.01 -11.27
CA ILE A 151 -15.21 2.28 -10.26
C ILE A 151 -14.55 3.09 -9.16
N GLY A 152 -15.14 4.24 -8.81
CA GLY A 152 -14.60 5.08 -7.75
C GLY A 152 -15.64 6.05 -7.23
N ASN A 153 -15.17 7.03 -6.44
CA ASN A 153 -16.02 8.08 -5.92
C ASN A 153 -15.47 9.47 -6.29
N PRO A 154 -15.63 9.92 -7.55
CA PRO A 154 -15.19 11.23 -7.96
C PRO A 154 -16.03 12.33 -7.28
N GLY A 155 -15.36 13.26 -6.58
CA GLY A 155 -16.01 14.42 -5.96
C GLY A 155 -17.01 14.10 -4.84
N GLY A 156 -16.98 12.89 -4.27
CA GLY A 156 -17.92 12.47 -3.22
C GLY A 156 -19.28 11.95 -3.73
N LEU A 157 -19.49 11.90 -5.05
CA LEU A 157 -20.60 11.21 -5.71
C LEU A 157 -20.42 9.68 -5.65
N VAL A 158 -20.91 9.09 -4.56
CA VAL A 158 -20.72 7.68 -4.21
C VAL A 158 -20.95 6.75 -5.41
N HIS A 159 -19.94 5.95 -5.76
CA HIS A 159 -19.98 4.86 -6.75
C HIS A 159 -20.21 5.29 -8.22
N SER A 160 -19.39 6.19 -8.74
CA SER A 160 -19.36 6.49 -10.18
C SER A 160 -18.56 5.45 -10.96
N VAL A 161 -19.02 5.14 -12.16
CA VAL A 161 -18.35 4.21 -13.08
C VAL A 161 -18.00 4.95 -14.37
N SER A 162 -16.77 4.75 -14.85
CA SER A 162 -16.35 5.15 -16.18
C SER A 162 -15.83 3.95 -16.96
N GLU A 163 -16.03 3.98 -18.28
CA GLU A 163 -15.50 2.97 -19.20
C GLU A 163 -14.37 3.56 -20.06
N GLY A 164 -13.47 2.71 -20.51
CA GLY A 164 -12.39 3.07 -21.43
C GLY A 164 -11.64 1.84 -21.93
N ILE A 165 -10.41 2.05 -22.37
CA ILE A 165 -9.51 0.99 -22.82
C ILE A 165 -8.12 1.12 -22.22
N ILE A 166 -7.39 0.01 -22.18
CA ILE A 166 -5.93 0.04 -22.04
C ILE A 166 -5.33 0.81 -23.22
N SER A 167 -4.73 1.95 -22.91
CA SER A 167 -4.25 2.95 -23.88
C SER A 167 -2.72 3.00 -23.98
N GLY A 168 -2.02 2.40 -23.03
CA GLY A 168 -0.56 2.36 -22.99
C GLY A 168 -0.08 1.44 -21.89
N LEU A 169 1.07 0.82 -22.11
CA LEU A 169 1.76 -0.02 -21.14
C LEU A 169 3.12 0.60 -20.82
N ASN A 170 3.73 0.19 -19.72
CA ASN A 170 5.09 0.60 -19.32
C ASN A 170 5.27 2.13 -19.29
N ARG A 171 4.27 2.83 -18.74
CA ARG A 171 4.34 4.27 -18.49
C ARG A 171 4.99 4.54 -17.14
N SER A 172 5.40 5.78 -16.94
CA SER A 172 5.88 6.28 -15.66
C SER A 172 5.12 7.54 -15.28
N THR A 173 4.94 7.74 -13.98
CA THR A 173 4.28 8.92 -13.42
C THR A 173 4.91 9.29 -12.09
N SER A 174 4.65 10.50 -11.62
CA SER A 174 5.02 10.90 -10.25
C SER A 174 3.77 11.39 -9.52
N VAL A 175 3.55 10.88 -8.32
CA VAL A 175 2.41 11.23 -7.46
C VAL A 175 2.90 11.44 -6.03
N ALA A 176 2.51 12.56 -5.41
CA ALA A 176 2.92 12.91 -4.05
C ALA A 176 4.45 12.77 -3.79
N GLY A 177 5.27 13.17 -4.76
CA GLY A 177 6.75 13.08 -4.67
C GLY A 177 7.33 11.69 -4.95
N THR A 178 6.49 10.67 -5.21
CA THR A 178 6.92 9.30 -5.49
C THR A 178 6.93 9.05 -7.00
N PHE A 179 8.04 8.56 -7.55
CA PHE A 179 8.14 8.14 -8.95
C PHE A 179 7.71 6.67 -9.10
N LEU A 180 6.74 6.42 -9.97
CA LEU A 180 6.14 5.12 -10.20
C LEU A 180 6.36 4.69 -11.66
N PRO A 181 7.30 3.77 -11.94
CA PRO A 181 7.52 3.20 -13.27
C PRO A 181 6.65 1.97 -13.54
N GLY A 182 6.51 1.57 -14.81
CA GLY A 182 5.81 0.33 -15.18
C GLY A 182 4.29 0.40 -15.01
N MET A 183 3.71 1.59 -15.07
CA MET A 183 2.28 1.83 -14.93
C MET A 183 1.53 1.47 -16.21
N VAL A 184 0.25 1.12 -16.05
CA VAL A 184 -0.69 1.00 -17.17
C VAL A 184 -1.44 2.32 -17.36
N GLN A 185 -1.66 2.71 -18.62
CA GLN A 185 -2.43 3.89 -18.99
C GLN A 185 -3.83 3.47 -19.47
N THR A 186 -4.86 4.16 -19.00
CA THR A 186 -6.26 3.98 -19.42
C THR A 186 -6.87 5.27 -19.92
N SER A 187 -7.78 5.15 -20.89
CA SER A 187 -8.63 6.26 -21.37
C SER A 187 -9.92 6.42 -20.57
N ALA A 188 -10.22 5.50 -19.63
CA ALA A 188 -11.38 5.62 -18.77
C ALA A 188 -11.29 6.93 -17.97
N ALA A 189 -12.41 7.66 -17.87
CA ALA A 189 -12.41 8.97 -17.22
C ALA A 189 -12.03 8.85 -15.72
N VAL A 190 -11.00 9.59 -15.30
CA VAL A 190 -10.54 9.64 -13.90
C VAL A 190 -10.51 11.09 -13.40
N SER A 191 -11.08 11.31 -12.22
CA SER A 191 -11.04 12.60 -11.52
C SER A 191 -10.78 12.40 -10.03
N GLY A 192 -10.70 13.50 -9.26
CA GLY A 192 -10.37 13.45 -7.84
C GLY A 192 -11.38 12.60 -7.06
N GLY A 193 -10.89 11.59 -6.35
CA GLY A 193 -11.70 10.60 -5.62
C GLY A 193 -11.67 9.18 -6.21
N ASN A 194 -11.19 8.99 -7.44
CA ASN A 194 -10.96 7.66 -8.02
C ASN A 194 -9.64 7.02 -7.58
N SER A 195 -8.67 7.80 -7.08
CA SER A 195 -7.40 7.27 -6.58
C SER A 195 -7.64 6.21 -5.48
N GLY A 196 -6.91 5.10 -5.58
CA GLY A 196 -7.07 3.90 -4.77
C GLY A 196 -8.16 2.93 -5.28
N GLY A 197 -8.98 3.35 -6.24
CA GLY A 197 -10.02 2.53 -6.84
C GLY A 197 -9.48 1.50 -7.85
N PRO A 198 -10.23 0.43 -8.13
CA PRO A 198 -9.80 -0.62 -9.05
C PRO A 198 -9.94 -0.20 -10.52
N LEU A 199 -8.96 -0.62 -11.34
CA LEU A 199 -9.10 -0.77 -12.79
C LEU A 199 -9.50 -2.22 -13.06
N ILE A 200 -10.66 -2.43 -13.68
CA ILE A 200 -11.29 -3.76 -13.82
C ILE A 200 -11.41 -4.13 -15.29
N ASN A 201 -11.02 -5.36 -15.64
CA ASN A 201 -11.16 -5.90 -17.00
C ASN A 201 -12.60 -6.38 -17.30
N ALA A 202 -12.85 -6.83 -18.52
CA ALA A 202 -14.17 -7.36 -18.91
C ALA A 202 -14.61 -8.64 -18.17
N LEU A 203 -13.70 -9.31 -17.45
CA LEU A 203 -13.95 -10.52 -16.67
C LEU A 203 -14.38 -10.22 -15.22
N GLY A 204 -14.30 -8.95 -14.78
CA GLY A 204 -14.57 -8.58 -13.39
C GLY A 204 -13.37 -8.70 -12.47
N GLU A 205 -12.17 -8.87 -13.02
CA GLU A 205 -10.94 -8.97 -12.27
C GLU A 205 -10.26 -7.61 -12.18
N GLN A 206 -9.70 -7.31 -11.01
CA GLN A 206 -8.89 -6.12 -10.82
C GLN A 206 -7.52 -6.32 -11.47
N ILE A 207 -7.18 -5.47 -12.43
CA ILE A 207 -5.91 -5.49 -13.19
C ILE A 207 -5.00 -4.29 -12.87
N GLY A 208 -5.48 -3.35 -12.04
CA GLY A 208 -4.66 -2.30 -11.47
C GLY A 208 -5.35 -1.46 -10.40
N VAL A 209 -4.61 -0.52 -9.82
CA VAL A 209 -5.07 0.46 -8.82
C VAL A 209 -4.87 1.86 -9.40
N ILE A 210 -5.97 2.59 -9.63
CA ILE A 210 -5.91 3.97 -10.13
C ILE A 210 -5.12 4.82 -9.16
N THR A 211 -4.05 5.48 -9.61
CA THR A 211 -3.20 6.32 -8.74
C THR A 211 -3.25 7.79 -9.14
N SER A 212 -2.96 8.08 -10.40
CA SER A 212 -2.73 9.44 -10.86
C SER A 212 -3.35 9.70 -12.23
N LYS A 213 -3.43 10.98 -12.58
CA LYS A 213 -3.79 11.44 -13.93
C LYS A 213 -2.76 12.47 -14.39
N LYS A 214 -2.53 12.53 -15.69
CA LYS A 214 -1.75 13.62 -16.28
C LYS A 214 -2.56 14.92 -16.17
N LEU A 215 -2.02 15.96 -15.54
CA LEU A 215 -2.75 17.20 -15.25
C LEU A 215 -3.01 18.06 -16.51
N ASP A 216 -2.11 18.00 -17.48
CA ASP A 216 -2.13 18.71 -18.76
C ASP A 216 -2.68 17.87 -19.92
N GLY A 217 -3.33 16.73 -19.63
CA GLY A 217 -3.89 15.85 -20.64
C GLY A 217 -5.30 15.35 -20.29
N GLU A 218 -6.12 15.13 -21.31
CA GLU A 218 -7.44 14.51 -21.15
C GLU A 218 -7.35 13.01 -21.40
N ASN A 219 -8.01 12.21 -20.56
CA ASN A 219 -8.06 10.74 -20.68
C ASN A 219 -6.67 10.06 -20.74
N ILE A 220 -5.71 10.63 -20.01
CA ILE A 220 -4.39 10.04 -19.78
C ILE A 220 -4.27 9.79 -18.28
N ASN A 221 -4.71 8.60 -17.88
CA ASN A 221 -4.80 8.18 -16.48
C ASN A 221 -3.94 6.95 -16.24
N PHE A 222 -3.34 6.84 -15.06
CA PHE A 222 -2.38 5.80 -14.73
C PHE A 222 -2.85 4.94 -13.57
N ALA A 223 -2.56 3.64 -13.66
CA ALA A 223 -2.79 2.68 -12.61
C ALA A 223 -1.53 1.86 -12.31
N ILE A 224 -1.34 1.55 -11.03
CA ILE A 224 -0.36 0.56 -10.58
C ILE A 224 -0.85 -0.80 -11.04
N THR A 225 -0.01 -1.55 -11.76
CA THR A 225 -0.37 -2.87 -12.31
C THR A 225 -0.62 -3.88 -11.20
N ILE A 226 -1.61 -4.77 -11.37
CA ILE A 226 -1.98 -5.67 -10.27
C ILE A 226 -0.88 -6.68 -9.95
N ASP A 227 -0.07 -7.11 -10.92
CA ASP A 227 1.04 -8.01 -10.63
C ASP A 227 2.11 -7.32 -9.77
N ARG A 228 2.40 -6.04 -10.01
CA ARG A 228 3.28 -5.24 -9.13
C ARG A 228 2.72 -5.17 -7.72
N VAL A 229 1.41 -4.93 -7.56
CA VAL A 229 0.76 -4.97 -6.24
C VAL A 229 0.94 -6.33 -5.57
N ARG A 230 0.70 -7.42 -6.30
CA ARG A 230 0.79 -8.79 -5.78
C ARG A 230 2.22 -9.15 -5.38
N GLU A 231 3.20 -8.82 -6.21
CA GLU A 231 4.63 -9.03 -5.94
C GLU A 231 5.10 -8.25 -4.71
N LEU A 232 4.65 -6.99 -4.57
CA LEU A 232 5.00 -6.14 -3.44
C LEU A 232 4.17 -6.41 -2.18
N PHE A 233 3.17 -7.29 -2.23
CA PHE A 233 2.23 -7.48 -1.12
C PHE A 233 2.93 -8.03 0.14
N SER A 234 3.90 -8.93 -0.04
CA SER A 234 4.71 -9.47 1.06
C SER A 234 5.52 -8.37 1.74
N THR A 235 6.11 -7.45 0.96
CA THR A 235 6.83 -6.27 1.45
C THR A 235 5.91 -5.25 2.11
N LEU A 236 4.77 -4.92 1.48
CA LEU A 236 3.75 -4.02 2.03
C LEU A 236 3.32 -4.51 3.42
N LEU A 237 2.95 -5.79 3.52
CA LEU A 237 2.48 -6.34 4.78
C LEU A 237 3.63 -6.54 5.78
N SER A 238 4.77 -7.09 5.35
CA SER A 238 5.91 -7.44 6.19
C SER A 238 5.47 -8.14 7.48
N ALA A 239 4.64 -9.19 7.36
CA ALA A 239 3.86 -9.74 8.47
C ALA A 239 4.72 -10.14 9.69
N GLU A 240 5.85 -10.81 9.46
CA GLU A 240 6.78 -11.22 10.51
C GLU A 240 7.29 -10.01 11.34
N LEU A 241 7.77 -8.95 10.67
CA LEU A 241 8.20 -7.72 11.34
C LEU A 241 7.02 -6.99 12.00
N ARG A 242 5.88 -6.93 11.32
CA ARG A 242 4.70 -6.19 11.78
C ARG A 242 4.09 -6.79 13.04
N TYR A 243 4.06 -8.11 13.14
CA TYR A 243 3.42 -8.82 14.25
C TYR A 243 4.42 -9.52 15.19
N GLY A 244 5.72 -9.47 14.89
CA GLY A 244 6.79 -9.92 15.78
C GLY A 244 6.95 -11.44 15.86
N PHE A 245 6.50 -12.18 14.85
CA PHE A 245 6.68 -13.64 14.78
C PHE A 245 7.66 -14.02 13.67
N LEU A 246 8.20 -15.24 13.76
CA LEU A 246 9.01 -15.86 12.72
C LEU A 246 8.24 -17.05 12.11
N LEU A 247 8.17 -17.12 10.79
CA LEU A 247 7.75 -18.31 10.04
C LEU A 247 8.93 -18.84 9.22
N GLY A 248 9.68 -17.93 8.56
CA GLY A 248 10.86 -18.21 7.76
C GLY A 248 10.55 -19.05 6.52
N MET A 249 9.51 -18.64 5.80
CA MET A 249 9.07 -19.21 4.53
C MET A 249 8.63 -18.10 3.58
N GLU A 250 8.99 -18.23 2.31
CA GLU A 250 8.50 -17.36 1.23
C GLU A 250 7.70 -18.19 0.23
N VAL A 251 6.65 -17.57 -0.32
CA VAL A 251 5.76 -18.20 -1.28
C VAL A 251 5.74 -17.44 -2.59
N GLU A 252 5.33 -18.13 -3.64
CA GLU A 252 5.04 -17.54 -4.94
C GLU A 252 3.77 -16.68 -4.88
N MET A 253 3.86 -15.43 -5.34
CA MET A 253 2.79 -14.43 -5.21
C MET A 253 1.73 -14.51 -6.31
N LEU A 254 2.14 -14.88 -7.52
CA LEU A 254 1.34 -14.83 -8.73
C LEU A 254 0.65 -16.17 -9.06
N GLY A 255 1.28 -17.27 -8.67
CA GLY A 255 0.81 -18.63 -8.95
C GLY A 255 -0.43 -19.07 -8.16
N SER A 256 -1.17 -19.99 -8.76
CA SER A 256 -2.24 -20.78 -8.14
C SER A 256 -2.08 -22.24 -8.60
N PRO A 257 -1.79 -23.21 -7.71
CA PRO A 257 -1.69 -23.09 -6.25
C PRO A 257 -0.46 -22.30 -5.78
N VAL A 258 -0.53 -21.81 -4.54
CA VAL A 258 0.56 -21.07 -3.89
C VAL A 258 1.74 -22.02 -3.66
N THR A 259 2.92 -21.69 -4.19
CA THR A 259 4.09 -22.58 -4.14
C THR A 259 5.14 -22.03 -3.18
N VAL A 260 5.71 -22.87 -2.32
CA VAL A 260 6.83 -22.48 -1.45
C VAL A 260 8.08 -22.25 -2.29
N ARG A 261 8.65 -21.04 -2.21
CA ARG A 261 9.85 -20.60 -2.93
C ARG A 261 11.12 -20.76 -2.12
N ASN A 262 11.05 -20.42 -0.84
CA ASN A 262 12.18 -20.45 0.08
C ASN A 262 11.72 -20.92 1.45
N VAL A 263 12.61 -21.62 2.16
CA VAL A 263 12.45 -21.98 3.56
C VAL A 263 13.79 -21.70 4.23
N SER A 264 13.81 -20.75 5.15
CA SER A 264 15.04 -20.33 5.82
C SER A 264 15.55 -21.43 6.75
N ALA A 265 16.85 -21.68 6.74
CA ALA A 265 17.48 -22.65 7.64
C ALA A 265 17.23 -22.26 9.11
N GLY A 266 16.93 -23.25 9.96
CA GLY A 266 16.60 -23.03 11.35
C GLY A 266 15.26 -22.34 11.59
N SER A 267 14.41 -22.14 10.58
CA SER A 267 13.11 -21.51 10.75
C SER A 267 12.05 -22.47 11.33
N PRO A 268 10.95 -21.94 11.88
CA PRO A 268 9.78 -22.73 12.24
C PRO A 268 9.22 -23.57 11.08
N ALA A 269 9.15 -22.99 9.87
CA ALA A 269 8.69 -23.72 8.69
C ALA A 269 9.60 -24.92 8.35
N GLU A 270 10.93 -24.76 8.42
CA GLU A 270 11.87 -25.86 8.21
C GLU A 270 11.69 -26.96 9.26
N ARG A 271 11.61 -26.59 10.55
CA ARG A 271 11.42 -27.54 11.66
C ARG A 271 10.10 -28.32 11.54
N ALA A 272 9.05 -27.68 11.04
CA ALA A 272 7.76 -28.32 10.77
C ALA A 272 7.80 -29.23 9.53
N GLY A 273 8.90 -29.23 8.77
CA GLY A 273 9.12 -30.08 7.62
C GLY A 273 8.53 -29.52 6.32
N VAL A 274 8.27 -28.21 6.24
CA VAL A 274 7.93 -27.53 4.98
C VAL A 274 9.15 -27.51 4.07
N LYS A 275 8.93 -27.66 2.76
CA LYS A 275 9.99 -27.75 1.75
C LYS A 275 9.69 -26.83 0.57
N VAL A 276 10.76 -26.33 -0.05
CA VAL A 276 10.67 -25.64 -1.33
C VAL A 276 9.98 -26.55 -2.37
N GLY A 277 9.02 -25.99 -3.10
CA GLY A 277 8.20 -26.70 -4.08
C GLY A 277 6.91 -27.31 -3.52
N ASP A 278 6.66 -27.26 -2.21
CA ASP A 278 5.35 -27.61 -1.66
C ASP A 278 4.27 -26.68 -2.23
N LEU A 279 3.12 -27.24 -2.63
CA LEU A 279 1.98 -26.48 -3.12
C LEU A 279 0.96 -26.32 -1.97
N ILE A 280 0.81 -25.12 -1.43
CA ILE A 280 -0.12 -24.81 -0.35
C ILE A 280 -1.51 -24.58 -0.96
N GLU A 281 -2.46 -25.46 -0.62
CA GLU A 281 -3.86 -25.34 -1.02
C GLU A 281 -4.67 -24.53 0.00
N ARG A 282 -4.36 -24.71 1.29
CA ARG A 282 -5.09 -24.07 2.38
C ARG A 282 -4.20 -23.65 3.54
N VAL A 283 -4.60 -22.57 4.21
CA VAL A 283 -4.07 -22.12 5.49
C VAL A 283 -5.24 -21.98 6.45
N ASP A 284 -5.14 -22.59 7.63
CA ASP A 284 -6.20 -22.56 8.67
C ASP A 284 -7.60 -22.93 8.14
N GLY A 285 -7.63 -23.86 7.18
CA GLY A 285 -8.84 -24.35 6.54
C GLY A 285 -9.39 -23.48 5.40
N ARG A 286 -8.83 -22.30 5.16
CA ARG A 286 -9.20 -21.38 4.08
C ARG A 286 -8.43 -21.68 2.81
N GLU A 287 -9.12 -21.67 1.68
CA GLU A 287 -8.54 -21.90 0.36
C GLU A 287 -7.79 -20.67 -0.14
N LEU A 288 -6.58 -20.89 -0.66
CA LEU A 288 -5.74 -19.84 -1.19
C LEU A 288 -5.89 -19.76 -2.71
N LYS A 289 -6.14 -18.56 -3.24
CA LYS A 289 -6.13 -18.30 -4.68
C LYS A 289 -4.75 -17.89 -5.16
N ASN A 290 -3.98 -17.21 -4.32
CA ASN A 290 -2.66 -16.66 -4.63
C ASN A 290 -1.88 -16.29 -3.35
N GLY A 291 -0.65 -15.79 -3.50
CA GLY A 291 0.18 -15.42 -2.34
C GLY A 291 -0.33 -14.21 -1.55
N VAL A 292 -1.19 -13.36 -2.10
CA VAL A 292 -1.85 -12.28 -1.34
C VAL A 292 -2.73 -12.89 -0.25
N ASP A 293 -3.53 -13.90 -0.58
CA ASP A 293 -4.36 -14.63 0.40
C ASP A 293 -3.48 -15.26 1.48
N PHE A 294 -2.37 -15.91 1.08
CA PHE A 294 -1.42 -16.49 2.03
C PHE A 294 -0.93 -15.44 3.05
N HIS A 295 -0.51 -14.28 2.58
CA HIS A 295 -0.03 -13.21 3.44
C HIS A 295 -1.15 -12.59 4.30
N LEU A 296 -2.38 -12.51 3.80
CA LEU A 296 -3.52 -12.05 4.59
C LEU A 296 -3.83 -12.99 5.76
N GLU A 297 -3.63 -14.29 5.62
CA GLU A 297 -3.76 -15.25 6.73
C GLU A 297 -2.70 -15.08 7.82
N LEU A 298 -1.61 -14.34 7.54
CA LEU A 298 -0.58 -14.01 8.52
C LEU A 298 -0.90 -12.74 9.33
N VAL A 299 -1.95 -12.01 8.96
CA VAL A 299 -2.34 -10.79 9.66
C VAL A 299 -2.73 -11.10 11.10
N GLU A 300 -2.14 -10.37 12.05
CA GLU A 300 -2.44 -10.45 13.49
C GLU A 300 -2.10 -11.78 14.15
N LYS A 301 -1.32 -12.64 13.47
CA LYS A 301 -0.69 -13.79 14.10
C LYS A 301 0.39 -13.33 15.08
N ALA A 302 0.60 -14.12 16.13
CA ALA A 302 1.61 -13.86 17.15
C ALA A 302 2.56 -15.05 17.32
N PRO A 303 3.74 -14.87 17.93
CA PRO A 303 4.57 -15.98 18.38
C PRO A 303 3.77 -17.03 19.16
N GLY A 304 4.06 -18.31 18.92
CA GLY A 304 3.37 -19.45 19.50
C GLY A 304 2.01 -19.78 18.85
N ASN A 305 1.48 -18.95 17.94
CA ASN A 305 0.33 -19.36 17.13
C ASN A 305 0.69 -20.53 16.22
N ARG A 306 -0.29 -21.37 15.90
CA ARG A 306 -0.13 -22.49 14.97
C ARG A 306 -0.78 -22.16 13.64
N LEU A 307 -0.05 -22.39 12.56
CA LEU A 307 -0.49 -22.22 11.18
C LEU A 307 -0.69 -23.61 10.56
N ALA A 308 -1.94 -23.97 10.30
CA ALA A 308 -2.29 -25.26 9.72
C ALA A 308 -2.25 -25.19 8.19
N LEU A 309 -1.22 -25.78 7.59
CA LEU A 309 -1.01 -25.82 6.15
C LEU A 309 -1.54 -27.15 5.58
N ARG A 310 -2.44 -27.06 4.60
CA ARG A 310 -2.74 -28.19 3.72
C ARG A 310 -1.91 -28.04 2.46
N ILE A 311 -0.98 -28.97 2.25
CA ILE A 311 -0.06 -28.94 1.12
C ILE A 311 -0.25 -30.14 0.19
N GLN A 312 0.19 -30.02 -1.06
CA GLN A 312 0.43 -31.14 -1.97
C GLN A 312 1.93 -31.32 -2.17
N ARG A 313 2.42 -32.54 -1.91
CA ARG A 313 3.81 -32.92 -2.09
C ARG A 313 3.89 -34.27 -2.80
N GLY A 314 4.56 -34.33 -3.95
CA GLY A 314 4.65 -35.57 -4.75
C GLY A 314 3.28 -36.16 -5.14
N GLY A 315 2.27 -35.30 -5.35
CA GLY A 315 0.91 -35.69 -5.71
C GLY A 315 0.05 -36.21 -4.54
N LYS A 316 0.51 -36.06 -3.28
CA LYS A 316 -0.25 -36.43 -2.09
C LYS A 316 -0.52 -35.20 -1.23
N ALA A 317 -1.74 -35.14 -0.69
CA ALA A 317 -2.12 -34.12 0.27
C ALA A 317 -1.55 -34.46 1.66
N GLU A 318 -0.89 -33.49 2.29
CA GLU A 318 -0.35 -33.57 3.65
C GLU A 318 -0.86 -32.39 4.48
N MET A 319 -1.04 -32.60 5.78
CA MET A 319 -1.30 -31.53 6.74
C MET A 319 -0.01 -31.28 7.53
N ILE A 320 0.48 -30.05 7.51
CA ILE A 320 1.63 -29.61 8.29
C ILE A 320 1.16 -28.50 9.24
N GLU A 321 1.49 -28.63 10.51
CA GLU A 321 1.23 -27.57 11.50
C GLU A 321 2.55 -26.88 11.83
N VAL A 322 2.61 -25.57 11.60
CA VAL A 322 3.80 -24.76 11.89
C VAL A 322 3.51 -23.89 13.10
N GLU A 323 4.24 -24.09 14.19
CA GLU A 323 4.18 -23.19 15.34
C GLU A 323 5.09 -21.98 15.09
N LEU A 324 4.53 -20.78 15.02
CA LEU A 324 5.25 -19.54 14.72
C LEU A 324 6.25 -19.24 15.84
N GLY A 325 7.49 -18.94 15.47
CA GLY A 325 8.55 -18.58 16.40
C GLY A 325 8.44 -17.12 16.86
N GLU A 326 9.26 -16.76 17.83
CA GLU A 326 9.50 -15.35 18.17
C GLU A 326 10.52 -14.77 17.19
N LEU A 327 10.26 -13.56 16.70
CA LEU A 327 11.21 -12.85 15.85
C LEU A 327 12.29 -12.21 16.74
N GLU A 328 13.56 -12.52 16.47
CA GLU A 328 14.67 -11.85 17.15
C GLU A 328 14.76 -10.38 16.72
N LEU A 329 14.61 -9.48 17.68
CA LEU A 329 14.67 -8.04 17.48
C LEU A 329 16.03 -7.48 17.94
N PRO A 330 16.52 -6.39 17.31
CA PRO A 330 17.58 -5.60 17.91
C PRO A 330 17.20 -5.21 19.34
N GLN A 331 18.11 -5.43 20.29
CA GLN A 331 17.84 -5.20 21.70
C GLN A 331 18.28 -3.79 22.12
N PRO A 332 17.46 -3.07 22.89
CA PRO A 332 17.87 -1.79 23.43
C PRO A 332 18.93 -1.97 24.51
N VAL A 333 19.75 -0.95 24.72
CA VAL A 333 20.74 -0.85 25.79
C VAL A 333 20.32 0.18 26.83
N ALA A 334 20.95 0.12 28.01
CA ALA A 334 20.75 1.12 29.05
C ALA A 334 21.25 2.50 28.59
N GLU A 335 20.47 3.55 28.89
CA GLU A 335 20.80 4.96 28.63
C GLU A 335 21.83 5.53 29.60
N GLU A 336 22.06 4.86 30.74
CA GLU A 336 23.06 5.27 31.73
C GLU A 336 24.47 5.33 31.14
N GLY A 337 25.17 6.45 31.39
CA GLY A 337 26.53 6.68 30.89
C GLY A 337 26.58 7.00 29.39
N THR A 338 25.48 7.46 28.79
CA THR A 338 25.47 8.00 27.43
C THR A 338 25.38 9.53 27.42
N GLU A 339 25.93 10.15 26.39
CA GLU A 339 25.89 11.59 26.13
C GLU A 339 25.27 11.86 24.75
N SER A 340 24.74 13.08 24.55
CA SER A 340 24.10 13.48 23.28
C SER A 340 25.09 13.50 22.11
N GLY A 341 24.62 13.18 20.92
CA GLY A 341 25.39 13.14 19.68
C GLY A 341 26.01 11.79 19.39
N LEU A 342 26.58 11.65 18.20
CA LEU A 342 27.13 10.42 17.64
C LEU A 342 28.65 10.56 17.45
N ARG A 343 29.43 9.54 17.80
CA ARG A 343 30.87 9.56 17.49
C ARG A 343 31.07 9.38 16.00
N PHE A 344 32.03 10.09 15.43
CA PHE A 344 32.48 9.85 14.06
C PHE A 344 33.98 9.59 13.99
N ARG A 345 34.38 8.86 12.96
CA ARG A 345 35.75 8.76 12.47
C ARG A 345 35.77 9.13 10.98
N GLY A 346 36.72 9.97 10.60
CA GLY A 346 36.97 10.38 9.22
C GLY A 346 38.18 9.67 8.64
N TYR A 347 38.11 9.32 7.36
CA TYR A 347 39.13 8.60 6.61
C TYR A 347 39.36 9.30 5.28
N GLU A 348 40.59 9.29 4.78
CA GLU A 348 40.92 9.75 3.43
C GLU A 348 41.20 8.54 2.54
N GLY A 349 40.62 8.51 1.34
CA GLY A 349 40.80 7.42 0.39
C GLY A 349 39.80 7.46 -0.74
N SER A 350 40.14 6.80 -1.85
CA SER A 350 39.28 6.71 -3.02
C SER A 350 38.72 5.30 -3.13
N TRP A 351 37.40 5.17 -3.04
CA TRP A 351 36.70 3.88 -3.08
C TRP A 351 35.52 3.92 -4.06
N ASN A 352 35.15 2.76 -4.59
CA ASN A 352 33.94 2.61 -5.42
C ASN A 352 32.80 1.92 -4.65
N ALA A 353 33.06 1.57 -3.40
CA ALA A 353 32.19 0.92 -2.44
C ALA A 353 32.78 1.12 -1.04
N LEU A 354 31.96 1.10 0.00
CA LEU A 354 32.40 1.31 1.38
C LEU A 354 33.56 0.37 1.75
N PRO A 355 34.70 0.90 2.23
CA PRO A 355 35.79 0.08 2.71
C PRO A 355 35.43 -0.59 4.04
N ASP A 356 36.24 -1.56 4.45
CA ASP A 356 36.24 -1.97 5.85
C ASP A 356 36.96 -0.92 6.70
N PHE A 357 36.18 -0.02 7.30
CA PHE A 357 36.72 1.05 8.15
C PHE A 357 37.43 0.54 9.41
N GLU A 358 37.21 -0.71 9.83
CA GLU A 358 37.95 -1.30 10.96
C GLU A 358 39.39 -1.69 10.56
N GLU A 359 39.68 -1.79 9.25
CA GLU A 359 41.01 -2.06 8.71
C GLU A 359 41.79 -0.78 8.34
N LEU A 360 41.23 0.40 8.59
CA LEU A 360 41.81 1.70 8.23
C LEU A 360 42.15 2.55 9.47
N ASP A 361 43.20 3.36 9.34
CA ASP A 361 43.54 4.36 10.35
C ASP A 361 42.73 5.65 10.12
N PRO A 362 41.96 6.14 11.12
CA PRO A 362 41.23 7.38 10.97
C PRO A 362 42.17 8.60 10.99
N VAL A 363 41.88 9.59 10.15
CA VAL A 363 42.59 10.89 10.13
C VAL A 363 41.90 11.95 10.99
N ALA A 364 40.65 11.72 11.36
CA ALA A 364 39.84 12.60 12.20
C ALA A 364 38.90 11.77 13.08
N ASP A 365 38.59 12.28 14.26
CA ASP A 365 37.57 11.74 15.14
C ASP A 365 36.89 12.86 15.95
N GLY A 366 35.67 12.59 16.39
CA GLY A 366 34.92 13.56 17.19
C GLY A 366 33.50 13.11 17.49
N VAL A 367 32.67 14.08 17.88
CA VAL A 367 31.24 13.89 18.13
C VAL A 367 30.47 14.93 17.34
N VAL A 368 29.39 14.51 16.68
CA VAL A 368 28.46 15.37 15.96
C VAL A 368 27.05 15.24 16.52
N GLU A 369 26.25 16.30 16.41
CA GLU A 369 24.85 16.27 16.83
C GLU A 369 24.01 15.37 15.91
N ILE A 370 24.28 15.41 14.60
CA ILE A 370 23.57 14.65 13.56
C ILE A 370 24.64 14.08 12.61
N PRO A 371 24.51 12.83 12.11
CA PRO A 371 25.37 12.31 11.06
C PRO A 371 25.16 13.07 9.75
N THR A 372 26.24 13.66 9.23
CA THR A 372 26.27 14.43 7.97
C THR A 372 27.68 14.41 7.40
N GLU A 373 27.78 14.57 6.09
CA GLU A 373 29.03 14.77 5.34
C GLU A 373 29.91 15.89 5.93
N LYS A 374 29.32 16.87 6.63
CA LYS A 374 30.04 17.98 7.27
C LYS A 374 30.85 17.59 8.50
N ALA A 375 30.71 16.36 8.99
CA ALA A 375 31.48 15.88 10.16
C ALA A 375 32.99 15.92 9.89
N TYR A 376 33.40 15.51 8.69
CA TYR A 376 34.74 15.65 8.17
C TYR A 376 34.72 15.50 6.64
N ARG A 377 35.53 16.31 5.96
CA ARG A 377 35.75 16.25 4.52
C ARG A 377 37.17 16.69 4.18
N THR A 378 37.68 16.21 3.07
CA THR A 378 38.93 16.69 2.45
C THR A 378 38.77 18.13 1.95
N ALA A 379 39.89 18.75 1.59
CA ALA A 379 39.88 20.16 1.17
C ALA A 379 39.15 20.41 -0.16
N ASP A 380 39.09 19.41 -1.03
CA ASP A 380 38.38 19.41 -2.31
C ASP A 380 36.96 18.84 -2.21
N GLY A 381 36.58 18.23 -1.07
CA GLY A 381 35.27 17.59 -0.89
C GLY A 381 35.19 16.22 -1.57
N GLU A 382 36.32 15.61 -1.91
CA GLU A 382 36.36 14.34 -2.63
C GLU A 382 37.24 13.31 -1.90
N ASN A 383 36.99 12.02 -2.12
CA ASN A 383 37.84 10.92 -1.64
C ASN A 383 37.98 10.89 -0.11
N TYR A 384 36.85 10.86 0.59
CA TYR A 384 36.80 10.69 2.04
C TYR A 384 35.70 9.72 2.47
N GLY A 385 35.83 9.23 3.69
CA GLY A 385 34.90 8.29 4.31
C GLY A 385 34.57 8.70 5.74
N LEU A 386 33.36 8.39 6.17
CA LEU A 386 32.85 8.66 7.50
C LEU A 386 32.23 7.40 8.09
N ARG A 387 32.62 7.07 9.31
CA ARG A 387 31.96 6.05 10.12
C ARG A 387 31.41 6.71 11.37
N PHE A 388 30.09 6.63 11.53
CA PHE A 388 29.40 7.09 12.72
C PHE A 388 28.97 5.90 13.59
N GLN A 389 29.21 5.99 14.89
CA GLN A 389 28.90 4.93 15.85
C GLN A 389 28.33 5.50 17.15
N GLY A 390 27.33 4.80 17.68
CA GLY A 390 26.71 5.10 18.97
C GLY A 390 25.34 4.48 19.06
N PHE A 391 24.34 5.27 19.43
CA PHE A 391 22.98 4.81 19.68
C PHE A 391 21.96 5.78 19.11
N ILE A 392 20.81 5.22 18.74
CA ILE A 392 19.61 5.98 18.38
C ILE A 392 18.49 5.69 19.38
N LYS A 393 17.84 6.75 19.86
CA LYS A 393 16.72 6.67 20.80
C LYS A 393 15.41 6.45 20.06
N ILE A 394 14.81 5.29 20.28
CA ILE A 394 13.51 4.91 19.75
C ILE A 394 12.43 5.32 20.76
N PRO A 395 11.46 6.17 20.37
CA PRO A 395 10.50 6.74 21.31
C PRO A 395 9.38 5.78 21.74
N ALA A 396 9.04 4.79 20.90
CA ALA A 396 7.94 3.87 21.14
C ALA A 396 8.21 2.51 20.49
N ASP A 397 7.57 1.47 20.99
CA ASP A 397 7.58 0.17 20.32
C ASP A 397 6.87 0.26 18.97
N GLY A 398 7.43 -0.36 17.95
CA GLY A 398 6.74 -0.51 16.68
C GLY A 398 7.63 -0.74 15.48
N LEU A 399 7.04 -0.49 14.32
CA LEU A 399 7.67 -0.68 13.03
C LEU A 399 8.21 0.67 12.55
N TYR A 400 9.49 0.69 12.19
CA TYR A 400 10.21 1.87 11.72
C TYR A 400 10.79 1.59 10.34
N THR A 401 10.69 2.56 9.44
CA THR A 401 11.50 2.57 8.22
C THR A 401 12.59 3.61 8.40
N PHE A 402 13.85 3.18 8.31
CA PHE A 402 15.00 4.09 8.26
C PHE A 402 15.41 4.28 6.81
N TYR A 403 15.90 5.48 6.49
CA TYR A 403 16.36 5.84 5.17
C TYR A 403 17.73 6.48 5.24
N THR A 404 18.60 6.15 4.28
CA THR A 404 19.78 6.93 3.95
C THR A 404 19.53 7.62 2.62
N SER A 405 19.76 8.94 2.56
CA SER A 405 19.89 9.69 1.31
C SER A 405 21.36 10.06 1.18
N SER A 406 22.06 9.54 0.17
CA SER A 406 23.47 9.86 -0.04
C SER A 406 23.83 10.05 -1.51
N ASP A 407 24.74 10.99 -1.76
CA ASP A 407 25.59 10.97 -2.96
C ASP A 407 26.74 10.01 -2.69
N ASP A 408 27.00 9.07 -3.60
CA ASP A 408 27.81 7.86 -3.35
C ASP A 408 27.36 7.03 -2.12
N GLY A 409 28.21 6.13 -1.66
CA GLY A 409 27.79 4.96 -0.90
C GLY A 409 27.51 5.21 0.58
N SER A 410 26.37 4.72 1.07
CA SER A 410 26.08 4.66 2.51
C SER A 410 25.46 3.33 2.98
N ARG A 411 25.68 2.99 4.25
CA ARG A 411 25.03 1.87 4.95
C ARG A 411 24.56 2.32 6.33
N LEU A 412 23.42 1.78 6.76
CA LEU A 412 22.91 1.97 8.12
C LEU A 412 22.59 0.60 8.73
N SER A 413 23.15 0.35 9.91
CA SER A 413 22.89 -0.85 10.71
C SER A 413 22.31 -0.49 12.07
N ILE A 414 21.38 -1.30 12.56
CA ILE A 414 20.85 -1.21 13.93
C ILE A 414 21.15 -2.54 14.64
N GLY A 415 21.90 -2.48 15.73
CA GLY A 415 22.56 -3.66 16.29
C GLY A 415 23.51 -4.27 15.25
N GLU A 416 23.44 -5.59 15.09
CA GLU A 416 24.22 -6.33 14.09
C GLU A 416 23.52 -6.42 12.72
N LYS A 417 22.29 -5.90 12.60
CA LYS A 417 21.49 -6.01 11.38
C LYS A 417 21.77 -4.84 10.46
N LEU A 418 22.35 -5.13 9.29
CA LEU A 418 22.37 -4.20 8.15
C LEU A 418 20.93 -3.92 7.72
N LEU A 419 20.49 -2.68 7.88
CA LEU A 419 19.12 -2.26 7.64
C LEU A 419 18.96 -1.56 6.29
N VAL A 420 19.86 -0.64 5.97
CA VAL A 420 19.88 0.09 4.70
C VAL A 420 21.23 -0.14 4.02
N ASN A 421 21.19 -0.55 2.75
CA ASN A 421 22.38 -0.69 1.91
C ASN A 421 22.25 0.17 0.64
N ASN A 422 22.77 1.39 0.73
CA ASN A 422 22.88 2.36 -0.35
C ASN A 422 24.33 2.51 -0.80
N ASP A 423 25.09 1.40 -0.84
CA ASP A 423 26.51 1.41 -1.19
C ASP A 423 26.75 1.43 -2.71
N GLY A 424 27.94 1.86 -3.11
CA GLY A 424 28.40 2.01 -4.48
C GLY A 424 28.39 3.45 -4.97
N LEU A 425 28.99 3.69 -6.15
CA LEU A 425 28.97 5.00 -6.80
C LEU A 425 27.60 5.31 -7.39
N HIS A 426 27.04 6.47 -7.06
CA HIS A 426 25.78 6.94 -7.62
C HIS A 426 25.53 8.40 -7.26
N ALA A 427 24.80 9.12 -8.13
CA ALA A 427 24.22 10.41 -7.77
C ALA A 427 23.31 10.28 -6.52
N LEU A 428 22.95 11.40 -5.88
CA LEU A 428 22.02 11.46 -4.74
C LEU A 428 20.85 10.47 -4.89
N GLN A 429 20.86 9.45 -4.02
CA GLN A 429 19.88 8.38 -4.00
C GLN A 429 19.42 8.12 -2.58
N ARG A 430 18.12 7.86 -2.43
CA ARG A 430 17.52 7.45 -1.16
C ARG A 430 17.16 5.96 -1.17
N LYS A 431 17.56 5.23 -0.13
CA LYS A 431 17.11 3.86 0.13
C LYS A 431 16.56 3.72 1.54
N GLY A 432 15.64 2.78 1.72
CA GLY A 432 14.96 2.52 2.99
C GLY A 432 15.07 1.08 3.45
N GLY A 433 14.95 0.87 4.76
CA GLY A 433 14.97 -0.44 5.41
C GLY A 433 13.98 -0.48 6.57
N LEU A 434 13.17 -1.54 6.62
CA LEU A 434 12.12 -1.74 7.60
C LEU A 434 12.62 -2.60 8.78
N VAL A 435 12.32 -2.18 10.00
CA VAL A 435 12.70 -2.89 11.23
C VAL A 435 11.63 -2.76 12.29
N ARG A 436 11.45 -3.80 13.11
CA ARG A 436 10.67 -3.72 14.34
C ARG A 436 11.62 -3.44 15.50
N LEU A 437 11.33 -2.40 16.28
CA LEU A 437 12.14 -1.99 17.44
C LEU A 437 11.23 -1.78 18.65
N THR A 438 11.81 -1.98 19.84
CA THR A 438 11.21 -1.55 21.11
C THR A 438 11.75 -0.17 21.48
N ALA A 439 11.03 0.56 22.33
CA ALA A 439 11.48 1.83 22.87
C ALA A 439 12.82 1.67 23.63
N GLY A 440 13.68 2.68 23.53
CA GLY A 440 15.00 2.70 24.17
C GLY A 440 16.13 3.03 23.21
N LEU A 441 17.37 2.96 23.69
CA LEU A 441 18.57 3.20 22.88
C LEU A 441 18.97 1.94 22.14
N HIS A 442 19.07 2.01 20.81
CA HIS A 442 19.58 0.89 20.01
C HIS A 442 20.95 1.24 19.44
N PRO A 443 21.93 0.30 19.45
CA PRO A 443 23.20 0.52 18.78
C PRO A 443 22.98 0.85 17.30
N VAL A 444 23.68 1.84 16.78
CA VAL A 444 23.60 2.25 15.39
C VAL A 444 25.00 2.44 14.81
N THR A 445 25.19 2.01 13.58
CA THR A 445 26.39 2.30 12.78
C THR A 445 25.95 2.83 11.44
N ILE A 446 26.53 3.96 11.03
CA ILE A 446 26.30 4.57 9.73
C ILE A 446 27.66 4.73 9.07
N ASP A 447 27.82 4.13 7.89
CA ASP A 447 29.03 4.21 7.10
C ASP A 447 28.70 5.00 5.82
N TYR A 448 29.61 5.89 5.41
CA TYR A 448 29.47 6.75 4.23
C TYR A 448 30.83 6.94 3.55
N PHE A 449 30.85 7.04 2.22
CA PHE A 449 32.00 7.56 1.49
C PHE A 449 31.56 8.47 0.35
N GLU A 450 32.44 9.40 0.01
CA GLU A 450 32.32 10.31 -1.14
C GLU A 450 33.57 10.13 -2.01
N GLN A 451 33.39 9.79 -3.29
CA GLN A 451 34.51 9.75 -4.24
C GLN A 451 34.64 11.06 -5.02
N GLY A 452 33.53 11.70 -5.39
CA GLY A 452 33.54 13.01 -6.00
C GLY A 452 32.25 13.37 -6.71
N GLY A 453 31.97 14.67 -6.79
CA GLY A 453 30.69 15.18 -7.27
C GLY A 453 30.09 16.17 -6.29
N GLU A 454 28.76 16.13 -6.15
CA GLU A 454 28.11 16.76 -5.00
C GLU A 454 28.26 15.81 -3.79
N GLU A 455 28.03 16.32 -2.58
CA GLU A 455 28.21 15.56 -1.34
C GLU A 455 26.96 15.75 -0.49
N GLU A 456 26.33 14.65 -0.09
CA GLU A 456 25.17 14.70 0.79
C GLU A 456 25.05 13.41 1.58
N LEU A 457 24.77 13.53 2.88
CA LEU A 457 24.33 12.42 3.71
C LEU A 457 23.21 12.89 4.65
N GLU A 458 22.01 12.33 4.47
CA GLU A 458 20.88 12.54 5.38
C GLU A 458 20.31 11.20 5.87
N ILE A 459 20.08 11.12 7.18
CA ILE A 459 19.30 10.02 7.78
C ILE A 459 17.90 10.51 8.11
N SER A 460 16.90 9.83 7.56
CA SER A 460 15.49 10.07 7.86
C SER A 460 14.80 8.79 8.30
N TRP A 461 13.65 8.93 8.96
CA TRP A 461 12.87 7.80 9.45
C TRP A 461 11.38 8.10 9.47
N GLU A 462 10.59 7.04 9.48
CA GLU A 462 9.17 7.09 9.81
C GLU A 462 8.86 5.98 10.83
N GLY A 463 7.84 6.19 11.64
CA GLY A 463 7.51 5.27 12.72
C GLY A 463 6.12 5.52 13.30
N PRO A 464 5.77 4.85 14.41
CA PRO A 464 4.47 5.01 15.04
C PRO A 464 4.20 6.48 15.41
N GLY A 465 3.13 7.04 14.84
CA GLY A 465 2.66 8.39 15.16
C GLY A 465 3.29 9.53 14.37
N PHE A 466 4.20 9.27 13.42
CA PHE A 466 4.79 10.32 12.59
C PHE A 466 5.15 9.84 11.16
N SER A 467 5.06 10.74 10.20
CA SER A 467 5.48 10.49 8.81
C SER A 467 7.00 10.65 8.64
N SER A 468 7.54 10.14 7.53
CA SER A 468 8.93 10.34 7.09
C SER A 468 9.44 11.76 7.37
N GLN A 469 10.49 11.87 8.19
CA GLN A 469 11.16 13.10 8.57
C GLN A 469 12.66 12.84 8.86
N PRO A 470 13.54 13.84 8.76
CA PRO A 470 14.93 13.70 9.22
C PRO A 470 15.00 13.29 10.69
N VAL A 471 16.01 12.50 11.06
CA VAL A 471 16.25 12.13 12.46
C VAL A 471 16.92 13.30 13.18
N ALA A 472 16.21 13.88 14.15
CA ALA A 472 16.66 15.05 14.89
C ALA A 472 17.84 14.76 15.83
N GLY A 473 18.59 15.80 16.20
CA GLY A 473 19.79 15.74 17.04
C GLY A 473 19.55 15.04 18.39
N GLU A 474 18.39 15.26 19.00
CA GLU A 474 18.02 14.67 20.28
C GLU A 474 17.84 13.15 20.28
N ALA A 475 17.80 12.52 19.10
CA ALA A 475 17.70 11.07 18.99
C ALA A 475 19.06 10.36 19.06
N TRP A 476 20.18 11.08 18.95
CA TRP A 476 21.52 10.49 18.84
C TRP A 476 22.28 10.52 20.15
N PHE A 477 22.92 9.40 20.49
CA PHE A 477 23.68 9.23 21.72
C PHE A 477 24.98 8.46 21.48
N HIS A 478 25.98 8.66 22.33
CA HIS A 478 27.23 7.90 22.34
C HIS A 478 27.70 7.63 23.76
N ARG A 479 28.70 6.75 23.92
CA ARG A 479 29.41 6.59 25.20
C ARG A 479 30.70 7.43 25.20
N PRO A 480 31.01 8.13 26.30
CA PRO A 480 32.18 9.01 26.43
C PRO A 480 33.52 8.27 26.43
#